data_AF-A0A1C6T5M4-F1
#
_entry.id   AF-A0A1C6T5M4-F1
#
_cell.length_a   1.000
_cell.length_b   1.000
_cell.length_c   1.000
_cell.angle_alpha   90.00
_cell.angle_beta   90.00
_cell.angle_gamma   90.00
#
_symmetry.space_group_name_H-M   'P 1'
#
loop_
_entity.id
_entity.type
_entity.pdbx_description
1 polymer ?
#
loop_
_entity_poly.entity_id
_entity_poly.type
_entity_poly.pdbx_seq_one_letter_code
_entity_poly.pdbx_strand_id
1 'polypeptide(L)'
;MPVEHTEVDRRTLLRAGLGAATVAVVGSKLAIPAAAHADAGADLDWIISCDEWDARPPRNPLTVSGIATNKIILHHMAFPNVTDYSREQAVRLAQDCQRLHVDGNGWSDTGQHFTVSRGGYVLEGRRGSLERLRAGDRQMVSAHCPGENTRAIGIENEGTYVDQTPPEALTDSLVRLCTAVCRRYGLHAHDIFGHWDFRTTQCPGAAFYHQFPAVRRRVFQALGTDLGDVPARRWPDLWRFVSAPSVRVAQYLLAHRGYAVDPTGVFDADTVAAVQDWQARNGIPVDVDATLTAATWETLAPELGRHATGLPVEAVQYLLNVKGYVEVTATGTYDHVTRRAVQDLQALHGLPRDGRIGTDTWCVVVGGVLRRSFRRR
;
A
#
# COMPACT_ATOMS: atom_id res chain seq x y z
N MET A 1 62.89 -16.44 -43.23
CA MET A 1 64.02 -16.48 -42.26
C MET A 1 63.48 -16.06 -40.91
N PRO A 2 63.96 -16.66 -39.80
CA PRO A 2 63.07 -17.57 -39.05
C PRO A 2 62.81 -17.07 -37.60
N VAL A 3 61.60 -17.23 -37.03
CA VAL A 3 61.09 -18.39 -36.23
C VAL A 3 61.23 -18.19 -34.71
N GLU A 4 60.06 -18.17 -34.06
CA GLU A 4 59.66 -18.77 -32.77
C GLU A 4 60.42 -18.57 -31.44
N HIS A 5 59.60 -18.24 -30.43
CA HIS A 5 59.53 -18.81 -29.07
C HIS A 5 60.78 -19.22 -28.27
N THR A 6 60.76 -18.84 -26.99
CA THR A 6 61.17 -19.76 -25.91
C THR A 6 60.25 -19.56 -24.69
N GLU A 7 59.70 -20.66 -24.18
CA GLU A 7 58.86 -20.72 -22.96
C GLU A 7 59.64 -21.51 -21.86
N VAL A 8 58.93 -22.16 -20.91
CA VAL A 8 59.44 -23.18 -19.95
C VAL A 8 60.27 -22.64 -18.76
N ASP A 9 60.14 -23.11 -17.51
CA ASP A 9 59.03 -23.72 -16.75
C ASP A 9 59.35 -23.60 -15.23
N ARG A 10 58.50 -24.17 -14.37
CA ARG A 10 58.47 -24.14 -12.90
C ARG A 10 59.29 -25.27 -12.25
N ARG A 11 59.39 -25.20 -10.91
CA ARG A 11 59.90 -26.23 -9.96
C ARG A 11 61.42 -26.39 -9.93
N THR A 12 62.04 -26.90 -8.86
CA THR A 12 61.48 -27.46 -7.59
C THR A 12 61.71 -26.48 -6.41
N LEU A 13 62.07 -26.76 -5.15
CA LEU A 13 62.31 -27.97 -4.32
C LEU A 13 61.94 -27.63 -2.85
N LEU A 14 61.43 -28.59 -2.08
CA LEU A 14 61.15 -28.42 -0.65
C LEU A 14 62.42 -28.45 0.21
N ARG A 15 62.38 -27.79 1.38
CA ARG A 15 62.84 -28.39 2.65
C ARG A 15 62.16 -27.72 3.85
N ALA A 16 62.02 -28.46 4.95
CA ALA A 16 61.17 -28.10 6.08
C ALA A 16 61.97 -27.74 7.34
N GLY A 17 61.34 -26.97 8.23
CA GLY A 17 61.76 -26.79 9.62
C GLY A 17 60.53 -26.75 10.52
N LEU A 18 60.45 -27.63 11.51
CA LEU A 18 59.38 -27.62 12.51
C LEU A 18 59.72 -26.60 13.60
N GLY A 19 58.84 -25.62 13.82
CA GLY A 19 58.91 -24.64 14.90
C GLY A 19 57.54 -24.53 15.57
N ALA A 20 57.51 -24.34 16.89
CA ALA A 20 56.29 -24.55 17.67
C ALA A 20 55.28 -23.39 17.63
N ALA A 21 54.01 -23.77 17.58
CA ALA A 21 52.85 -23.12 18.18
C ALA A 21 52.79 -21.57 18.25
N THR A 22 52.08 -20.97 17.29
CA THR A 22 50.97 -20.03 17.59
C THR A 22 50.05 -19.94 16.37
N VAL A 23 48.82 -20.44 16.46
CA VAL A 23 47.81 -20.23 15.40
C VAL A 23 47.12 -18.89 15.63
N ALA A 24 47.84 -17.81 15.31
CA ALA A 24 47.23 -16.51 15.14
C ALA A 24 46.38 -16.55 13.86
N VAL A 25 45.08 -16.83 13.98
CA VAL A 25 44.12 -16.63 12.88
C VAL A 25 43.96 -15.13 12.69
N VAL A 26 44.89 -14.53 11.96
CA VAL A 26 44.72 -13.19 11.38
C VAL A 26 43.61 -13.34 10.35
N GLY A 27 42.39 -13.10 10.81
CA GLY A 27 41.18 -13.19 10.01
C GLY A 27 41.19 -12.10 8.96
N SER A 28 41.82 -12.39 7.82
CA SER A 28 41.77 -11.58 6.60
C SER A 28 40.33 -11.49 6.10
N LYS A 29 39.55 -10.62 6.72
CA LYS A 29 38.34 -10.06 6.13
C LYS A 29 38.79 -9.34 4.87
N LEU A 30 38.73 -10.06 3.75
CA LEU A 30 38.57 -9.47 2.44
C LEU A 30 37.35 -8.55 2.54
N ALA A 31 37.62 -7.26 2.72
CA ALA A 31 36.62 -6.23 2.59
C ALA A 31 36.24 -6.19 1.11
N ILE A 32 35.27 -7.05 0.74
CA ILE A 32 34.53 -6.91 -0.49
C ILE A 32 34.08 -5.45 -0.51
N PRO A 33 34.47 -4.63 -1.51
CA PRO A 33 34.02 -3.26 -1.58
C PRO A 33 32.50 -3.27 -1.56
N ALA A 34 31.90 -2.64 -0.54
CA ALA A 34 30.45 -2.50 -0.50
C ALA A 34 30.06 -1.77 -1.79
N ALA A 35 29.32 -2.44 -2.66
CA ALA A 35 29.01 -1.94 -4.00
C ALA A 35 28.35 -0.57 -3.84
N ALA A 36 29.04 0.49 -4.29
CA ALA A 36 28.62 1.86 -4.05
C ALA A 36 27.19 2.03 -4.57
N HIS A 37 26.27 2.35 -3.66
CA HIS A 37 24.84 2.44 -3.99
C HIS A 37 24.61 3.66 -4.86
N ALA A 38 24.61 3.46 -6.17
CA ALA A 38 24.20 4.42 -7.17
C ALA A 38 22.67 4.58 -7.19
N ASP A 39 22.09 4.91 -6.03
CA ASP A 39 20.66 5.17 -5.86
C ASP A 39 20.41 6.68 -5.90
N ALA A 40 20.71 7.27 -7.05
CA ALA A 40 20.62 8.71 -7.32
C ALA A 40 19.91 8.95 -8.66
N GLY A 41 18.68 8.47 -8.75
CA GLY A 41 17.83 8.62 -9.94
C GLY A 41 17.69 7.32 -10.73
N ALA A 42 16.75 6.47 -10.30
CA ALA A 42 16.11 5.57 -11.24
C ALA A 42 15.46 6.42 -12.35
N ASP A 43 15.89 6.16 -13.58
CA ASP A 43 15.26 6.65 -14.80
C ASP A 43 13.78 6.23 -14.80
N LEU A 44 12.91 7.09 -15.34
CA LEU A 44 11.45 6.93 -15.39
C LEU A 44 10.94 6.76 -16.83
N ASP A 45 11.82 6.70 -17.84
CA ASP A 45 11.48 6.58 -19.28
C ASP A 45 10.92 5.20 -19.69
N TRP A 46 10.57 4.37 -18.70
CA TRP A 46 9.76 3.16 -18.82
C TRP A 46 8.28 3.39 -18.48
N ILE A 47 7.91 4.59 -18.03
CA ILE A 47 6.53 5.06 -17.87
C ILE A 47 6.14 5.77 -19.17
N ILE A 48 5.17 5.22 -19.88
CA ILE A 48 4.62 5.79 -21.12
C ILE A 48 3.91 7.10 -20.75
N SER A 49 4.51 8.23 -21.12
CA SER A 49 3.97 9.57 -20.87
C SER A 49 2.66 9.83 -21.61
N CYS A 50 1.91 10.86 -21.18
CA CYS A 50 0.69 11.30 -21.85
C CYS A 50 0.89 11.57 -23.35
N ASP A 51 2.07 12.02 -23.77
CA ASP A 51 2.33 12.31 -25.20
C ASP A 51 2.69 11.05 -26.01
N GLU A 52 3.20 9.99 -25.38
CA GLU A 52 3.50 8.71 -26.03
C GLU A 52 2.29 7.78 -26.21
N TRP A 53 1.18 8.04 -25.52
CA TRP A 53 -0.10 7.33 -25.73
C TRP A 53 -1.17 8.18 -26.44
N ASP A 54 -0.81 9.36 -26.95
CA ASP A 54 -1.69 10.31 -27.63
C ASP A 54 -2.86 10.78 -26.74
N ALA A 55 -2.53 11.24 -25.53
CA ALA A 55 -3.49 11.76 -24.57
C ALA A 55 -4.02 13.14 -24.97
N ARG A 56 -5.35 13.25 -25.13
CA ARG A 56 -6.03 14.52 -25.41
C ARG A 56 -5.69 15.56 -24.33
N PRO A 57 -5.62 16.85 -24.68
CA PRO A 57 -5.36 17.91 -23.71
C PRO A 57 -6.48 17.98 -22.65
N PRO A 58 -6.15 18.30 -21.38
CA PRO A 58 -7.15 18.48 -20.33
C PRO A 58 -8.21 19.54 -20.68
N ARG A 59 -9.49 19.27 -20.38
CA ARG A 59 -10.62 20.19 -20.62
C ARG A 59 -10.54 21.49 -19.82
N ASN A 60 -9.86 21.47 -18.67
CA ASN A 60 -9.63 22.62 -17.81
C ASN A 60 -8.19 22.56 -17.26
N PRO A 61 -7.59 23.69 -16.83
CA PRO A 61 -6.29 23.69 -16.16
C PRO A 61 -6.22 22.70 -14.99
N LEU A 62 -5.14 21.94 -14.93
CA LEU A 62 -4.80 21.06 -13.81
C LEU A 62 -3.87 21.80 -12.83
N THR A 63 -3.91 21.43 -11.55
CA THR A 63 -3.12 22.09 -10.51
C THR A 63 -2.17 21.11 -9.81
N VAL A 64 -1.00 21.60 -9.42
CA VAL A 64 -0.09 20.93 -8.46
C VAL A 64 -0.66 21.11 -7.05
N SER A 65 -0.56 20.09 -6.19
CA SER A 65 -1.01 20.19 -4.81
C SER A 65 -0.06 21.02 -3.95
N GLY A 66 -0.61 21.93 -3.13
CA GLY A 66 0.18 22.56 -2.06
C GLY A 66 0.49 21.61 -0.90
N ILE A 67 -0.35 20.59 -0.69
CA ILE A 67 -0.21 19.60 0.38
C ILE A 67 0.84 18.57 -0.01
N ALA A 68 1.68 18.18 0.95
CA ALA A 68 2.67 17.14 0.74
C ALA A 68 2.02 15.78 0.44
N THR A 69 2.52 15.10 -0.59
CA THR A 69 2.17 13.70 -0.87
C THR A 69 2.59 12.82 0.31
N ASN A 70 1.68 11.99 0.82
CA ASN A 70 1.90 11.22 2.05
C ASN A 70 1.43 9.76 2.00
N LYS A 71 0.89 9.29 0.86
CA LYS A 71 0.50 7.89 0.65
C LYS A 71 0.35 7.51 -0.82
N ILE A 72 0.27 6.20 -1.06
CA ILE A 72 -0.16 5.59 -2.32
C ILE A 72 -1.51 4.92 -2.09
N ILE A 73 -2.47 5.12 -3.01
CA ILE A 73 -3.76 4.42 -3.01
C ILE A 73 -3.83 3.56 -4.28
N LEU A 74 -4.03 2.26 -4.08
CA LEU A 74 -4.14 1.28 -5.14
C LEU A 74 -5.61 1.01 -5.47
N HIS A 75 -5.89 0.93 -6.76
CA HIS A 75 -7.22 0.74 -7.35
C HIS A 75 -7.24 -0.43 -8.33
N HIS A 76 -8.42 -0.99 -8.61
CA HIS A 76 -8.70 -1.66 -9.87
C HIS A 76 -9.54 -0.72 -10.76
N MET A 77 -9.39 -0.84 -12.07
CA MET A 77 -10.11 0.03 -13.03
C MET A 77 -11.58 -0.33 -13.22
N ALA A 78 -12.03 -1.49 -12.71
CA ALA A 78 -13.34 -2.08 -12.99
C ALA A 78 -13.60 -2.34 -14.50
N PHE A 79 -12.53 -2.52 -15.26
CA PHE A 79 -12.54 -2.89 -16.68
C PHE A 79 -12.50 -4.42 -16.85
N PRO A 80 -12.83 -4.98 -18.03
CA PRO A 80 -12.72 -6.41 -18.30
C PRO A 80 -11.28 -6.95 -18.15
N ASN A 81 -11.15 -8.18 -17.64
CA ASN A 81 -9.87 -8.88 -17.53
C ASN A 81 -9.41 -9.44 -18.89
N VAL A 82 -8.86 -8.57 -19.76
CA VAL A 82 -8.38 -8.94 -21.10
C VAL A 82 -7.20 -9.91 -21.10
N THR A 83 -6.99 -10.59 -22.23
CA THR A 83 -5.86 -11.50 -22.49
C THR A 83 -4.90 -11.00 -23.58
N ASP A 84 -5.20 -9.86 -24.21
CA ASP A 84 -4.20 -9.08 -24.95
C ASP A 84 -3.30 -8.35 -23.94
N TYR A 85 -2.01 -8.66 -23.96
CA TYR A 85 -1.00 -8.11 -23.04
C TYR A 85 -0.03 -7.15 -23.76
N SER A 86 -0.39 -6.66 -24.95
CA SER A 86 0.43 -5.76 -25.78
C SER A 86 0.57 -4.33 -25.23
N ARG A 87 1.56 -3.57 -25.74
CA ARG A 87 1.69 -2.13 -25.47
C ARG A 87 0.50 -1.38 -26.07
N GLU A 88 0.02 -1.85 -27.21
CA GLU A 88 -1.10 -1.32 -27.98
C GLU A 88 -2.41 -1.46 -27.17
N GLN A 89 -2.62 -2.58 -26.47
CA GLN A 89 -3.74 -2.71 -25.53
C GLN A 89 -3.62 -1.74 -24.35
N ALA A 90 -2.41 -1.57 -23.80
CA ALA A 90 -2.19 -0.66 -22.68
C ALA A 90 -2.43 0.82 -23.07
N VAL A 91 -2.12 1.20 -24.32
CA VAL A 91 -2.46 2.52 -24.89
C VAL A 91 -3.97 2.67 -25.09
N ARG A 92 -4.64 1.68 -25.70
CA ARG A 92 -6.11 1.69 -25.88
C ARG A 92 -6.85 1.81 -24.55
N LEU A 93 -6.39 1.10 -23.51
CA LEU A 93 -6.89 1.21 -22.14
C LEU A 93 -6.82 2.65 -21.60
N ALA A 94 -5.69 3.34 -21.77
CA ALA A 94 -5.53 4.71 -21.30
C ALA A 94 -6.45 5.69 -22.05
N GLN A 95 -6.58 5.52 -23.37
CA GLN A 95 -7.50 6.28 -24.22
C GLN A 95 -8.98 6.03 -23.86
N ASP A 96 -9.36 4.78 -23.58
CA ASP A 96 -10.70 4.39 -23.12
C ASP A 96 -11.02 4.96 -21.74
N CYS A 97 -10.05 4.92 -20.82
CA CYS A 97 -10.13 5.51 -19.50
C CYS A 97 -10.28 7.04 -19.56
N GLN A 98 -9.51 7.72 -20.43
CA GLN A 98 -9.67 9.16 -20.64
C GLN A 98 -11.02 9.48 -21.28
N ARG A 99 -11.52 8.67 -22.23
CA ARG A 99 -12.86 8.86 -22.81
C ARG A 99 -13.96 8.76 -21.75
N LEU A 100 -13.93 7.72 -20.91
CA LEU A 100 -14.87 7.55 -19.80
C LEU A 100 -14.84 8.73 -18.82
N HIS A 101 -13.64 9.14 -18.39
CA HIS A 101 -13.50 10.21 -17.40
C HIS A 101 -13.84 11.61 -17.94
N VAL A 102 -13.43 11.94 -19.16
CA VAL A 102 -13.54 13.30 -19.72
C VAL A 102 -14.89 13.55 -20.37
N ASP A 103 -15.44 12.54 -21.06
CA ASP A 103 -16.68 12.67 -21.84
C ASP A 103 -17.90 12.08 -21.10
N GLY A 104 -17.69 10.99 -20.33
CA GLY A 104 -18.72 10.38 -19.48
C GLY A 104 -18.88 11.08 -18.12
N ASN A 105 -17.82 11.16 -17.32
CA ASN A 105 -17.85 11.77 -15.98
C ASN A 105 -17.69 13.30 -16.01
N GLY A 106 -17.37 13.90 -17.16
CA GLY A 106 -17.17 15.34 -17.32
C GLY A 106 -15.91 15.91 -16.65
N TRP A 107 -14.95 15.07 -16.26
CA TRP A 107 -13.72 15.49 -15.57
C TRP A 107 -12.75 16.22 -16.50
N SER A 108 -11.84 17.02 -15.92
CA SER A 108 -10.82 17.75 -16.69
C SER A 108 -9.84 16.84 -17.42
N ASP A 109 -9.55 15.65 -16.86
CA ASP A 109 -8.66 14.62 -17.39
C ASP A 109 -8.93 13.32 -16.58
N THR A 110 -8.20 12.22 -16.86
CA THR A 110 -8.23 10.98 -16.06
C THR A 110 -8.04 11.24 -14.55
N GLY A 111 -8.65 10.39 -13.71
CA GLY A 111 -8.68 10.62 -12.27
C GLY A 111 -7.43 10.20 -11.50
N GLN A 112 -6.63 9.29 -12.06
CA GLN A 112 -5.47 8.65 -11.46
C GLN A 112 -4.15 9.29 -11.90
N HIS A 113 -3.07 9.09 -11.14
CA HIS A 113 -1.74 9.58 -11.56
C HIS A 113 -1.10 8.66 -12.58
N PHE A 114 -1.28 7.35 -12.40
CA PHE A 114 -0.68 6.30 -13.20
C PHE A 114 -1.64 5.13 -13.37
N THR A 115 -1.48 4.41 -14.49
CA THR A 115 -2.16 3.14 -14.78
C THR A 115 -1.12 2.05 -15.02
N VAL A 116 -1.35 0.84 -14.51
CA VAL A 116 -0.56 -0.37 -14.79
C VAL A 116 -1.45 -1.35 -15.56
N SER A 117 -1.05 -1.71 -16.77
CA SER A 117 -1.78 -2.68 -17.60
C SER A 117 -1.52 -4.12 -17.16
N ARG A 118 -2.39 -5.04 -17.59
CA ARG A 118 -2.26 -6.49 -17.37
C ARG A 118 -1.01 -7.09 -18.00
N GLY A 119 -0.47 -6.45 -19.04
CA GLY A 119 0.82 -6.76 -19.64
C GLY A 119 2.04 -6.16 -18.92
N GLY A 120 1.84 -5.38 -17.85
CA GLY A 120 2.92 -4.75 -17.09
C GLY A 120 3.43 -3.42 -17.66
N TYR A 121 2.74 -2.81 -18.63
CA TYR A 121 3.06 -1.46 -19.08
C TYR A 121 2.55 -0.43 -18.06
N VAL A 122 3.37 0.55 -17.72
CA VAL A 122 2.98 1.66 -16.84
C VAL A 122 2.81 2.91 -17.69
N LEU A 123 1.70 3.61 -17.48
CA LEU A 123 1.34 4.81 -18.23
C LEU A 123 1.05 5.96 -17.26
N GLU A 124 1.44 7.17 -17.64
CA GLU A 124 0.96 8.40 -17.02
C GLU A 124 -0.55 8.52 -17.26
N GLY A 125 -1.34 8.68 -16.20
CA GLY A 125 -2.78 8.91 -16.31
C GLY A 125 -3.04 10.40 -16.50
N ARG A 126 -3.08 11.12 -15.38
CA ARG A 126 -3.41 12.54 -15.32
C ARG A 126 -2.19 13.39 -15.68
N ARG A 127 -2.29 14.18 -16.74
CA ARG A 127 -1.17 14.88 -17.37
C ARG A 127 -0.38 15.74 -16.37
N GLY A 128 0.94 15.57 -16.41
CA GLY A 128 1.90 16.19 -15.49
C GLY A 128 2.31 15.29 -14.33
N SER A 129 1.61 14.18 -14.07
CA SER A 129 1.97 13.25 -12.98
C SER A 129 3.38 12.65 -13.13
N LEU A 130 3.85 12.41 -14.36
CA LEU A 130 5.21 11.92 -14.62
C LEU A 130 6.26 13.02 -14.39
N GLU A 131 5.98 14.27 -14.78
CA GLU A 131 6.83 15.43 -14.46
C GLU A 131 6.95 15.62 -12.93
N ARG A 132 5.82 15.58 -12.22
CA ARG A 132 5.79 15.70 -10.75
C ARG A 132 6.51 14.54 -10.07
N LEU A 133 6.43 13.32 -10.60
CA LEU A 133 7.21 12.18 -10.11
C LEU A 133 8.71 12.30 -10.40
N ARG A 134 9.12 12.88 -11.53
CA ARG A 134 10.52 13.22 -11.80
C ARG A 134 11.05 14.27 -10.80
N ALA A 135 10.23 15.26 -10.43
CA ALA A 135 10.55 16.31 -9.46
C ALA A 135 10.58 15.83 -7.98
N GLY A 136 9.62 14.98 -7.57
CA GLY A 136 9.57 14.36 -6.24
C GLY A 136 9.04 15.25 -5.09
N ASP A 137 8.60 16.46 -5.37
CA ASP A 137 8.22 17.47 -4.37
C ASP A 137 6.72 17.51 -4.04
N ARG A 138 5.85 17.52 -5.07
CA ARG A 138 4.39 17.64 -4.97
C ARG A 138 3.68 17.01 -6.17
N GLN A 139 2.70 16.15 -5.90
CA GLN A 139 1.82 15.55 -6.91
C GLN A 139 0.88 16.56 -7.60
N MET A 140 0.26 16.14 -8.70
CA MET A 140 -0.94 16.79 -9.25
C MET A 140 -2.16 16.57 -8.34
N VAL A 141 -3.12 17.49 -8.35
CA VAL A 141 -4.42 17.30 -7.70
C VAL A 141 -5.29 16.39 -8.58
N SER A 142 -5.66 15.23 -8.03
CA SER A 142 -6.28 14.13 -8.77
C SER A 142 -7.81 14.06 -8.62
N ALA A 143 -8.44 13.00 -9.14
CA ALA A 143 -9.88 12.72 -8.92
C ALA A 143 -10.19 11.31 -8.33
N HIS A 144 -9.24 10.37 -8.35
CA HIS A 144 -9.44 8.94 -7.98
C HIS A 144 -10.06 8.68 -6.59
N CYS A 145 -9.80 9.51 -5.58
CA CYS A 145 -10.26 9.27 -4.21
C CYS A 145 -10.64 10.60 -3.51
N PRO A 146 -11.92 11.01 -3.55
CA PRO A 146 -12.36 12.27 -2.93
C PRO A 146 -12.14 12.27 -1.41
N GLY A 147 -11.49 13.33 -0.92
CA GLY A 147 -10.85 13.41 0.40
C GLY A 147 -9.32 13.36 0.27
N GLU A 148 -8.78 12.37 -0.42
CA GLU A 148 -7.34 12.09 -0.50
C GLU A 148 -6.65 12.65 -1.77
N ASN A 149 -7.42 13.19 -2.73
CA ASN A 149 -6.96 13.67 -4.04
C ASN A 149 -5.84 14.75 -4.05
N THR A 150 -5.53 15.35 -2.90
CA THR A 150 -4.47 16.36 -2.74
C THR A 150 -3.20 15.81 -2.06
N ARG A 151 -3.22 14.56 -1.58
CA ARG A 151 -2.15 13.97 -0.75
C ARG A 151 -1.79 12.52 -1.12
N ALA A 152 -2.61 11.85 -1.92
CA ALA A 152 -2.43 10.46 -2.31
C ALA A 152 -2.11 10.28 -3.80
N ILE A 153 -1.06 9.51 -4.10
CA ILE A 153 -0.80 8.99 -5.45
C ILE A 153 -1.73 7.79 -5.71
N GLY A 154 -2.81 8.04 -6.44
CA GLY A 154 -3.68 6.98 -6.97
C GLY A 154 -3.04 6.25 -8.16
N ILE A 155 -2.93 4.93 -8.06
CA ILE A 155 -2.44 4.03 -9.11
C ILE A 155 -3.57 3.05 -9.48
N GLU A 156 -3.97 3.10 -10.74
CA GLU A 156 -4.98 2.20 -11.33
C GLU A 156 -4.35 0.93 -11.87
N ASN A 157 -5.01 -0.21 -11.68
CA ASN A 157 -4.56 -1.50 -12.18
C ASN A 157 -5.65 -2.06 -13.12
N GLU A 158 -5.28 -2.32 -14.38
CA GLU A 158 -6.22 -2.76 -15.43
C GLU A 158 -6.95 -4.04 -15.02
N GLY A 159 -8.29 -4.01 -15.07
CA GLY A 159 -9.12 -5.18 -14.82
C GLY A 159 -10.08 -5.01 -13.64
N THR A 160 -10.61 -6.14 -13.18
CA THR A 160 -11.54 -6.26 -12.06
C THR A 160 -11.10 -7.44 -11.19
N TYR A 161 -10.89 -7.20 -9.89
CA TYR A 161 -10.15 -8.12 -9.02
C TYR A 161 -10.85 -8.43 -7.68
N VAL A 162 -12.16 -8.64 -7.74
CA VAL A 162 -12.96 -9.05 -6.58
C VAL A 162 -12.68 -10.51 -6.21
N ASP A 163 -12.74 -11.41 -7.20
CA ASP A 163 -12.57 -12.86 -7.12
C ASP A 163 -11.24 -13.36 -7.74
N GLN A 164 -10.70 -12.61 -8.69
CA GLN A 164 -9.46 -12.91 -9.43
C GLN A 164 -8.31 -12.01 -8.98
N THR A 165 -7.07 -12.47 -9.15
CA THR A 165 -5.86 -11.66 -8.91
C THR A 165 -5.28 -11.05 -10.19
N PRO A 166 -4.54 -9.93 -10.10
CA PRO A 166 -3.72 -9.42 -11.19
C PRO A 166 -2.69 -10.44 -11.72
N PRO A 167 -2.28 -10.35 -13.00
CA PRO A 167 -1.11 -11.06 -13.52
C PRO A 167 0.18 -10.64 -12.82
N GLU A 168 1.19 -11.52 -12.82
CA GLU A 168 2.49 -11.19 -12.21
C GLU A 168 3.18 -10.02 -12.92
N ALA A 169 3.07 -9.90 -14.25
CA ALA A 169 3.65 -8.76 -15.00
C ALA A 169 3.09 -7.39 -14.57
N LEU A 170 1.78 -7.32 -14.29
CA LEU A 170 1.15 -6.14 -13.68
C LEU A 170 1.70 -5.93 -12.27
N THR A 171 1.76 -6.99 -11.46
CA THR A 171 2.21 -6.94 -10.05
C THR A 171 3.68 -6.52 -9.92
N ASP A 172 4.55 -6.96 -10.83
CA ASP A 172 5.96 -6.58 -10.94
C ASP A 172 6.13 -5.09 -11.25
N SER A 173 5.42 -4.60 -12.27
CA SER A 173 5.45 -3.20 -12.67
C SER A 173 4.79 -2.27 -11.65
N LEU A 174 3.76 -2.74 -10.96
CA LEU A 174 3.17 -2.07 -9.80
C LEU A 174 4.18 -1.96 -8.65
N VAL A 175 4.93 -3.02 -8.33
CA VAL A 175 6.00 -2.97 -7.32
C VAL A 175 7.10 -1.99 -7.75
N ARG A 176 7.52 -2.01 -9.02
CA ARG A 176 8.48 -1.04 -9.59
C ARG A 176 8.00 0.40 -9.41
N LEU A 177 6.75 0.68 -9.79
CA LEU A 177 6.14 2.01 -9.67
C LEU A 177 6.00 2.45 -8.22
N CYS A 178 5.43 1.63 -7.34
CA CYS A 178 5.33 1.95 -5.91
C CYS A 178 6.70 2.24 -5.30
N THR A 179 7.74 1.47 -5.68
CA THR A 179 9.12 1.72 -5.20
C THR A 179 9.68 3.04 -5.73
N ALA A 180 9.41 3.40 -6.99
CA ALA A 180 9.82 4.69 -7.56
C ALA A 180 9.09 5.89 -6.91
N VAL A 181 7.78 5.78 -6.69
CA VAL A 181 6.97 6.78 -5.99
C VAL A 181 7.44 6.96 -4.55
N CYS A 182 7.71 5.87 -3.83
CA CYS A 182 8.30 5.90 -2.49
C CYS A 182 9.66 6.60 -2.45
N ARG A 183 10.60 6.22 -3.34
CA ARG A 183 11.92 6.89 -3.46
C ARG A 183 11.80 8.39 -3.73
N ARG A 184 10.87 8.81 -4.61
CA ARG A 184 10.76 10.21 -5.05
C ARG A 184 10.08 11.12 -4.03
N TYR A 185 9.03 10.66 -3.35
CA TYR A 185 8.26 11.45 -2.37
C TYR A 185 8.60 11.16 -0.89
N GLY A 186 9.58 10.30 -0.60
CA GLY A 186 9.95 9.93 0.77
C GLY A 186 8.92 9.08 1.51
N LEU A 187 8.12 8.30 0.78
CA LEU A 187 7.12 7.39 1.35
C LEU A 187 7.71 6.01 1.64
N HIS A 188 7.02 5.23 2.48
CA HIS A 188 7.43 3.86 2.80
C HIS A 188 6.45 2.83 2.28
N ALA A 189 6.86 1.57 2.26
CA ALA A 189 5.99 0.45 1.93
C ALA A 189 4.80 0.25 2.89
N HIS A 190 4.77 0.94 4.03
CA HIS A 190 3.61 0.98 4.94
C HIS A 190 2.59 2.06 4.61
N ASP A 191 2.91 3.02 3.73
CA ASP A 191 2.02 4.10 3.28
C ASP A 191 1.27 3.76 1.97
N ILE A 192 1.27 2.47 1.59
CA ILE A 192 0.51 1.93 0.46
C ILE A 192 -0.82 1.38 1.00
N PHE A 193 -1.94 1.84 0.47
CA PHE A 193 -3.31 1.49 0.90
C PHE A 193 -4.21 1.12 -0.30
N GLY A 194 -5.43 0.64 -0.04
CA GLY A 194 -6.46 0.41 -1.05
C GLY A 194 -7.52 1.49 -1.06
N HIS A 195 -8.22 1.67 -2.18
CA HIS A 195 -9.30 2.65 -2.30
C HIS A 195 -10.36 2.50 -1.20
N TRP A 196 -10.79 1.27 -0.87
CA TRP A 196 -11.75 1.03 0.21
C TRP A 196 -11.29 1.40 1.62
N ASP A 197 -10.00 1.68 1.84
CA ASP A 197 -9.51 2.14 3.16
C ASP A 197 -9.93 3.60 3.41
N PHE A 198 -10.36 4.32 2.35
CA PHE A 198 -10.80 5.72 2.38
C PHE A 198 -12.16 6.00 1.70
N ARG A 199 -12.74 5.06 0.94
CA ARG A 199 -14.04 5.23 0.26
C ARG A 199 -14.96 4.00 0.40
N THR A 200 -16.27 4.22 0.42
CA THR A 200 -17.27 3.14 0.26
C THR A 200 -17.28 2.65 -1.19
N THR A 201 -16.52 1.59 -1.48
CA THR A 201 -16.39 0.97 -2.80
C THR A 201 -15.94 -0.49 -2.67
N GLN A 202 -16.12 -1.30 -3.72
CA GLN A 202 -15.50 -2.62 -3.84
C GLN A 202 -14.03 -2.56 -4.31
N CYS A 203 -13.59 -1.43 -4.88
CA CYS A 203 -12.22 -1.22 -5.33
C CYS A 203 -11.25 -1.20 -4.11
N PRO A 204 -10.09 -1.89 -4.14
CA PRO A 204 -9.40 -2.52 -5.27
C PRO A 204 -9.79 -4.00 -5.52
N GLY A 205 -10.82 -4.50 -4.86
CA GLY A 205 -11.28 -5.89 -4.95
C GLY A 205 -10.58 -6.80 -3.95
N ALA A 206 -11.31 -7.75 -3.36
CA ALA A 206 -10.83 -8.55 -2.25
C ALA A 206 -9.63 -9.45 -2.61
N ALA A 207 -9.67 -10.12 -3.76
CA ALA A 207 -8.58 -10.96 -4.22
C ALA A 207 -7.27 -10.17 -4.45
N PHE A 208 -7.33 -8.97 -5.01
CA PHE A 208 -6.15 -8.10 -5.14
C PHE A 208 -5.72 -7.49 -3.79
N TYR A 209 -6.65 -7.03 -2.95
CA TYR A 209 -6.31 -6.50 -1.62
C TYR A 209 -5.60 -7.53 -0.74
N HIS A 210 -5.96 -8.81 -0.83
CA HIS A 210 -5.24 -9.89 -0.15
C HIS A 210 -3.78 -10.06 -0.62
N GLN A 211 -3.40 -9.59 -1.82
CA GLN A 211 -1.99 -9.53 -2.23
C GLN A 211 -1.22 -8.35 -1.60
N PHE A 212 -1.87 -7.35 -1.01
CA PHE A 212 -1.19 -6.12 -0.59
C PHE A 212 -0.06 -6.36 0.44
N PRO A 213 -0.18 -7.26 1.43
CA PRO A 213 0.96 -7.61 2.28
C PRO A 213 2.16 -8.19 1.51
N ALA A 214 1.96 -8.83 0.35
CA ALA A 214 3.05 -9.26 -0.53
C ALA A 214 3.63 -8.10 -1.34
N VAL A 215 2.80 -7.27 -1.97
CA VAL A 215 3.23 -6.04 -2.69
C VAL A 215 4.05 -5.13 -1.76
N ARG A 216 3.54 -4.84 -0.57
CA ARG A 216 4.23 -4.06 0.47
C ARG A 216 5.57 -4.70 0.86
N ARG A 217 5.65 -6.03 1.04
CA ARG A 217 6.94 -6.72 1.29
C ARG A 217 7.94 -6.56 0.16
N ARG A 218 7.50 -6.69 -1.11
CA ARG A 218 8.36 -6.53 -2.28
C ARG A 218 8.89 -5.09 -2.40
N VAL A 219 8.05 -4.08 -2.18
CA VAL A 219 8.46 -2.66 -2.16
C VAL A 219 9.44 -2.38 -1.00
N PHE A 220 9.16 -2.87 0.21
CA PHE A 220 10.06 -2.73 1.37
C PHE A 220 11.46 -3.30 1.07
N GLN A 221 11.54 -4.47 0.45
CA GLN A 221 12.80 -5.09 0.03
C GLN A 221 13.53 -4.26 -1.04
N ALA A 222 12.80 -3.65 -1.99
CA ALA A 222 13.36 -2.84 -3.07
C ALA A 222 13.76 -1.39 -2.64
N LEU A 223 13.24 -0.92 -1.49
CA LEU A 223 13.64 0.33 -0.83
C LEU A 223 14.85 0.15 0.09
N GLY A 224 15.13 -1.06 0.58
CA GLY A 224 16.24 -1.34 1.49
C GLY A 224 16.08 -0.77 2.91
N THR A 225 14.88 -0.32 3.28
CA THR A 225 14.54 0.27 4.60
C THR A 225 14.84 -0.68 5.75
N ASP A 226 15.37 -0.19 6.88
CA ASP A 226 15.53 -1.04 8.06
C ASP A 226 14.17 -1.37 8.71
N LEU A 227 14.10 -2.53 9.37
CA LEU A 227 12.89 -2.97 10.06
C LEU A 227 12.58 -2.16 11.34
N GLY A 228 13.59 -1.51 11.92
CA GLY A 228 13.45 -0.58 13.03
C GLY A 228 12.68 0.69 12.64
N ASP A 229 12.99 1.26 11.48
CA ASP A 229 12.44 2.54 10.99
C ASP A 229 10.93 2.43 10.70
N VAL A 230 10.46 1.27 10.24
CA VAL A 230 9.03 0.99 10.05
C VAL A 230 8.30 1.13 11.39
N PRO A 231 7.21 1.92 11.52
CA PRO A 231 6.47 2.05 12.78
C PRO A 231 5.79 0.73 13.16
N ALA A 232 5.59 0.50 14.46
CA ALA A 232 4.98 -0.73 14.97
C ALA A 232 3.61 -1.01 14.33
N ARG A 233 2.79 0.05 14.20
CA ARG A 233 1.49 0.10 13.54
C ARG A 233 1.39 1.39 12.72
N ARG A 234 0.97 1.29 11.45
CA ARG A 234 0.52 2.39 10.59
C ARG A 234 -0.98 2.22 10.38
N TRP A 235 -1.77 2.95 11.17
CA TRP A 235 -3.22 3.03 11.04
C TRP A 235 -3.62 3.80 9.75
N PRO A 236 -4.81 3.57 9.18
CA PRO A 236 -5.34 4.40 8.10
C PRO A 236 -5.71 5.79 8.62
N ASP A 237 -5.49 6.82 7.79
CA ASP A 237 -5.85 8.20 8.14
C ASP A 237 -7.36 8.43 7.92
N LEU A 238 -8.19 8.22 8.94
CA LEU A 238 -9.60 8.59 8.92
C LEU A 238 -9.78 9.98 9.55
N TRP A 239 -10.49 10.87 8.86
CA TRP A 239 -10.71 12.29 9.20
C TRP A 239 -11.99 12.77 8.49
N ARG A 240 -12.54 13.94 8.87
CA ARG A 240 -13.92 14.38 8.51
C ARG A 240 -14.31 14.47 7.01
N PHE A 241 -13.40 14.19 6.07
CA PHE A 241 -13.69 14.15 4.62
C PHE A 241 -13.59 12.74 4.00
N VAL A 242 -13.35 11.72 4.84
CA VAL A 242 -13.31 10.30 4.47
C VAL A 242 -14.69 9.67 4.68
N SER A 243 -15.07 8.67 3.89
CA SER A 243 -16.32 7.93 4.09
C SER A 243 -16.12 6.51 3.61
N ALA A 244 -15.86 5.59 4.54
CA ALA A 244 -15.29 4.28 4.28
C ALA A 244 -15.83 3.21 5.24
N PRO A 245 -15.73 1.91 4.89
CA PRO A 245 -15.99 0.80 5.80
C PRO A 245 -15.25 0.91 7.15
N SER A 246 -14.03 1.43 7.17
CA SER A 246 -13.28 1.66 8.42
C SER A 246 -13.83 2.81 9.26
N VAL A 247 -14.54 3.80 8.67
CA VAL A 247 -15.30 4.82 9.42
C VAL A 247 -16.48 4.16 10.13
N ARG A 248 -17.18 3.23 9.46
CA ARG A 248 -18.27 2.47 10.10
C ARG A 248 -17.80 1.68 11.32
N VAL A 249 -16.59 1.11 11.26
CA VAL A 249 -15.96 0.44 12.42
C VAL A 249 -15.70 1.43 13.56
N ALA A 250 -15.19 2.63 13.27
CA ALA A 250 -15.03 3.67 14.29
C ALA A 250 -16.37 4.06 14.94
N GLN A 251 -17.44 4.21 14.14
CA GLN A 251 -18.78 4.54 14.63
C GLN A 251 -19.36 3.44 15.54
N TYR A 252 -19.28 2.16 15.15
CA TYR A 252 -19.67 1.04 16.03
C TYR A 252 -18.89 1.04 17.36
N LEU A 253 -17.60 1.39 17.34
CA LEU A 253 -16.79 1.48 18.56
C LEU A 253 -17.18 2.70 19.42
N LEU A 254 -17.50 3.85 18.82
CA LEU A 254 -18.01 5.02 19.54
C LEU A 254 -19.39 4.74 20.16
N ALA A 255 -20.30 4.11 19.41
CA ALA A 255 -21.58 3.65 19.93
C ALA A 255 -21.42 2.66 21.10
N HIS A 256 -20.45 1.73 21.01
CA HIS A 256 -20.09 0.85 22.13
C HIS A 256 -19.53 1.62 23.36
N ARG A 257 -18.90 2.78 23.17
CA ARG A 257 -18.47 3.68 24.25
C ARG A 257 -19.57 4.65 24.70
N GLY A 258 -20.81 4.49 24.23
CA GLY A 258 -21.99 5.23 24.68
C GLY A 258 -22.28 6.53 23.94
N TYR A 259 -21.65 6.79 22.80
CA TYR A 259 -21.95 7.94 21.96
C TYR A 259 -23.16 7.67 21.06
N ALA A 260 -24.02 8.68 20.86
CA ALA A 260 -25.13 8.61 19.90
C ALA A 260 -24.60 8.85 18.48
N VAL A 261 -24.09 7.79 17.85
CA VAL A 261 -23.54 7.82 16.47
C VAL A 261 -24.01 6.57 15.72
N ASP A 262 -24.69 6.76 14.59
CA ASP A 262 -25.11 5.65 13.75
C ASP A 262 -23.93 5.10 12.92
N PRO A 263 -23.83 3.77 12.72
CA PRO A 263 -22.79 3.16 11.89
C PRO A 263 -23.09 3.34 10.39
N THR A 264 -23.03 4.58 9.89
CA THR A 264 -23.31 4.96 8.50
C THR A 264 -22.15 4.61 7.55
N GLY A 265 -20.90 4.75 8.01
CA GLY A 265 -19.70 4.77 7.19
C GLY A 265 -19.36 6.15 6.59
N VAL A 266 -20.14 7.19 6.91
CA VAL A 266 -19.88 8.59 6.56
C VAL A 266 -19.28 9.28 7.78
N PHE A 267 -18.23 10.09 7.61
CA PHE A 267 -17.64 10.85 8.73
C PHE A 267 -18.45 12.14 8.96
N ASP A 268 -19.67 11.96 9.47
CA ASP A 268 -20.66 13.00 9.75
C ASP A 268 -20.34 13.85 11.00
N ALA A 269 -21.18 14.85 11.27
CA ALA A 269 -20.98 15.81 12.37
C ALA A 269 -21.02 15.14 13.76
N ASP A 270 -21.86 14.13 13.95
CA ASP A 270 -21.96 13.38 15.20
C ASP A 270 -20.71 12.51 15.41
N THR A 271 -20.17 11.93 14.33
CA THR A 271 -18.86 11.24 14.35
C THR A 271 -17.72 12.22 14.68
N VAL A 272 -17.72 13.44 14.13
CA VAL A 272 -16.74 14.50 14.47
C VAL A 272 -16.80 14.84 15.96
N ALA A 273 -18.00 15.13 16.49
CA ALA A 273 -18.17 15.47 17.90
C ALA A 273 -17.74 14.33 18.83
N ALA A 274 -18.14 13.09 18.52
CA ALA A 274 -17.81 11.90 19.31
C ALA A 274 -16.30 11.60 19.32
N VAL A 275 -15.59 11.79 18.20
CA VAL A 275 -14.13 11.61 18.13
C VAL A 275 -13.41 12.69 18.92
N GLN A 276 -13.82 13.95 18.81
CA GLN A 276 -13.16 15.06 19.52
C GLN A 276 -13.37 14.98 21.04
N ASP A 277 -14.56 14.60 21.50
CA ASP A 277 -14.85 14.33 22.91
C ASP A 277 -14.13 13.06 23.42
N TRP A 278 -14.06 11.99 22.61
CA TRP A 278 -13.23 10.82 22.95
C TRP A 278 -11.75 11.22 23.13
N GLN A 279 -11.20 12.04 22.24
CA GLN A 279 -9.83 12.53 22.34
C GLN A 279 -9.62 13.35 23.62
N ALA A 280 -10.49 14.33 23.88
CA ALA A 280 -10.43 15.17 25.07
C ALA A 280 -10.49 14.36 26.38
N ARG A 281 -11.45 13.42 26.50
CA ARG A 281 -11.62 12.57 27.69
C ARG A 281 -10.45 11.62 27.96
N ASN A 282 -9.66 11.28 26.94
CA ASN A 282 -8.51 10.38 27.04
C ASN A 282 -7.15 11.12 27.05
N GLY A 283 -7.15 12.46 27.13
CA GLY A 283 -5.93 13.27 27.14
C GLY A 283 -5.16 13.28 25.81
N ILE A 284 -5.83 12.94 24.71
CA ILE A 284 -5.28 12.96 23.35
C ILE A 284 -5.44 14.37 22.78
N PRO A 285 -4.43 14.94 22.09
CA PRO A 285 -4.60 16.21 21.38
C PRO A 285 -5.79 16.15 20.41
N VAL A 286 -6.74 17.06 20.59
CA VAL A 286 -7.96 17.13 19.78
C VAL A 286 -7.63 17.76 18.43
N ASP A 287 -7.89 17.03 17.35
CA ASP A 287 -7.69 17.53 15.99
C ASP A 287 -8.94 18.29 15.51
N VAL A 288 -8.75 19.47 14.91
CA VAL A 288 -9.81 20.27 14.27
C VAL A 288 -10.49 19.51 13.12
N ASP A 289 -9.78 18.60 12.48
CA ASP A 289 -10.27 17.72 11.41
C ASP A 289 -10.78 16.36 11.92
N ALA A 290 -10.79 16.17 13.25
CA ALA A 290 -11.20 14.96 13.96
C ALA A 290 -10.46 13.69 13.50
N THR A 291 -9.19 13.81 13.14
CA THR A 291 -8.38 12.67 12.66
C THR A 291 -8.28 11.58 13.73
N LEU A 292 -8.63 10.33 13.37
CA LEU A 292 -8.38 9.15 14.21
C LEU A 292 -6.88 8.81 14.20
N THR A 293 -6.13 9.52 15.05
CA THR A 293 -4.72 9.25 15.33
C THR A 293 -4.52 7.84 15.90
N ALA A 294 -3.28 7.34 15.89
CA ALA A 294 -2.94 6.05 16.50
C ALA A 294 -3.42 5.97 17.97
N ALA A 295 -3.23 7.02 18.77
CA ALA A 295 -3.72 7.08 20.14
C ALA A 295 -5.25 6.99 20.24
N THR A 296 -5.97 7.55 19.25
CA THR A 296 -7.45 7.46 19.17
C THR A 296 -7.87 6.01 18.95
N TRP A 297 -7.30 5.32 17.95
CA TRP A 297 -7.58 3.91 17.70
C TRP A 297 -7.20 2.99 18.87
N GLU A 298 -6.03 3.20 19.46
CA GLU A 298 -5.47 2.31 20.48
C GLU A 298 -6.14 2.46 21.85
N THR A 299 -6.92 3.53 22.06
CA THR A 299 -7.83 3.70 23.22
C THR A 299 -9.28 3.32 22.91
N LEU A 300 -9.75 3.54 21.67
CA LEU A 300 -11.13 3.29 21.23
C LEU A 300 -11.43 1.79 20.99
N ALA A 301 -10.44 0.99 20.59
CA ALA A 301 -10.64 -0.43 20.24
C ALA A 301 -10.46 -1.39 21.44
N PRO A 302 -11.49 -2.16 21.86
CA PRO A 302 -11.41 -3.11 22.98
C PRO A 302 -10.81 -4.47 22.56
N GLU A 303 -10.21 -5.23 23.48
CA GLU A 303 -9.80 -6.63 23.17
C GLU A 303 -11.03 -7.55 22.95
N LEU A 304 -11.03 -8.33 21.86
CA LEU A 304 -12.06 -9.35 21.59
C LEU A 304 -11.48 -10.78 21.54
N GLY A 305 -12.36 -11.77 21.73
CA GLY A 305 -12.05 -13.19 21.60
C GLY A 305 -13.31 -14.05 21.68
N ARG A 306 -13.15 -15.38 21.81
CA ARG A 306 -14.18 -16.45 21.67
C ARG A 306 -15.51 -16.33 22.45
N HIS A 307 -15.66 -15.32 23.32
CA HIS A 307 -16.84 -15.08 24.14
C HIS A 307 -17.31 -13.61 24.09
N ALA A 308 -16.74 -12.80 23.19
CA ALA A 308 -17.13 -11.40 23.01
C ALA A 308 -18.46 -11.29 22.25
N THR A 309 -19.21 -10.23 22.54
CA THR A 309 -20.50 -9.92 21.92
C THR A 309 -20.69 -8.41 21.73
N GLY A 310 -21.75 -8.01 21.03
CA GLY A 310 -22.15 -6.62 20.80
C GLY A 310 -21.44 -5.93 19.65
N LEU A 311 -21.65 -4.60 19.55
CA LEU A 311 -21.23 -3.75 18.44
C LEU A 311 -19.75 -3.89 18.03
N PRO A 312 -18.75 -4.08 18.93
CA PRO A 312 -17.37 -4.29 18.51
C PRO A 312 -17.15 -5.58 17.69
N VAL A 313 -17.94 -6.63 17.97
CA VAL A 313 -17.91 -7.87 17.19
C VAL A 313 -18.63 -7.69 15.86
N GLU A 314 -19.77 -7.01 15.87
CA GLU A 314 -20.52 -6.66 14.65
C GLU A 314 -19.68 -5.83 13.67
N ALA A 315 -18.91 -4.86 14.18
CA ALA A 315 -17.97 -4.04 13.42
C ALA A 315 -16.89 -4.88 12.71
N VAL A 316 -16.31 -5.84 13.43
CA VAL A 316 -15.35 -6.80 12.89
C VAL A 316 -15.98 -7.68 11.83
N GLN A 317 -17.17 -8.22 12.10
CA GLN A 317 -17.90 -9.09 11.17
C GLN A 317 -18.23 -8.37 9.87
N TYR A 318 -18.76 -7.14 9.96
CA TYR A 318 -18.98 -6.25 8.84
C TYR A 318 -17.72 -6.05 7.99
N LEU A 319 -16.59 -5.68 8.61
CA LEU A 319 -15.38 -5.35 7.84
C LEU A 319 -14.64 -6.59 7.32
N LEU A 320 -14.77 -7.75 7.97
CA LEU A 320 -14.32 -9.03 7.41
C LEU A 320 -15.14 -9.41 6.18
N ASN A 321 -16.47 -9.27 6.22
CA ASN A 321 -17.35 -9.52 5.07
C ASN A 321 -16.96 -8.62 3.87
N VAL A 322 -16.76 -7.32 4.11
CA VAL A 322 -16.27 -6.36 3.11
C VAL A 322 -14.90 -6.76 2.54
N LYS A 323 -13.98 -7.28 3.36
CA LYS A 323 -12.67 -7.80 2.90
C LYS A 323 -12.75 -9.18 2.21
N GLY A 324 -13.94 -9.70 1.94
CA GLY A 324 -14.15 -10.93 1.15
C GLY A 324 -14.34 -12.20 1.96
N TYR A 325 -14.40 -12.13 3.30
CA TYR A 325 -14.80 -13.27 4.14
C TYR A 325 -16.33 -13.41 4.14
N VAL A 326 -16.91 -13.72 2.99
CA VAL A 326 -18.37 -13.64 2.72
C VAL A 326 -19.25 -14.56 3.59
N GLU A 327 -18.67 -15.61 4.19
CA GLU A 327 -19.37 -16.46 5.17
C GLU A 327 -19.63 -15.74 6.51
N VAL A 328 -18.89 -14.66 6.81
CA VAL A 328 -19.01 -13.92 8.07
C VAL A 328 -20.25 -13.02 8.02
N THR A 329 -21.22 -13.33 8.89
CA THR A 329 -22.44 -12.52 9.09
C THR A 329 -22.26 -11.59 10.28
N ALA A 330 -22.80 -10.37 10.20
CA ALA A 330 -22.90 -9.45 11.33
C ALA A 330 -23.96 -9.93 12.35
N THR A 331 -23.54 -10.78 13.30
CA THR A 331 -24.39 -11.38 14.35
C THR A 331 -24.18 -10.76 15.73
N GLY A 332 -23.15 -9.92 15.90
CA GLY A 332 -22.76 -9.38 17.20
C GLY A 332 -22.31 -10.46 18.20
N THR A 333 -21.97 -11.66 17.75
CA THR A 333 -21.52 -12.79 18.58
C THR A 333 -20.27 -13.40 17.97
N TYR A 334 -19.19 -13.57 18.76
CA TYR A 334 -17.89 -13.99 18.23
C TYR A 334 -17.84 -15.51 17.95
N ASP A 335 -18.52 -15.91 16.87
CA ASP A 335 -18.70 -17.29 16.45
C ASP A 335 -17.46 -17.93 15.80
N HIS A 336 -17.59 -19.20 15.43
CA HIS A 336 -16.52 -19.99 14.82
C HIS A 336 -16.08 -19.44 13.44
N VAL A 337 -17.01 -18.91 12.64
CA VAL A 337 -16.73 -18.39 11.30
C VAL A 337 -15.95 -17.09 11.39
N THR A 338 -16.41 -16.18 12.27
CA THR A 338 -15.74 -14.94 12.65
C THR A 338 -14.33 -15.22 13.15
N ARG A 339 -14.18 -16.16 14.09
CA ARG A 339 -12.85 -16.57 14.61
C ARG A 339 -11.94 -17.11 13.51
N ARG A 340 -12.45 -17.91 12.57
CA ARG A 340 -11.68 -18.45 11.45
C ARG A 340 -11.21 -17.35 10.50
N ALA A 341 -12.09 -16.43 10.11
CA ALA A 341 -11.74 -15.30 9.27
C ALA A 341 -10.67 -14.40 9.91
N VAL A 342 -10.77 -14.13 11.23
CA VAL A 342 -9.73 -13.42 12.00
C VAL A 342 -8.41 -14.20 11.98
N GLN A 343 -8.43 -15.52 12.15
CA GLN A 343 -7.23 -16.37 12.08
C GLN A 343 -6.56 -16.36 10.71
N ASP A 344 -7.34 -16.36 9.62
CA ASP A 344 -6.80 -16.35 8.27
C ASP A 344 -6.26 -14.95 7.90
N LEU A 345 -6.91 -13.86 8.34
CA LEU A 345 -6.38 -12.47 8.28
C LEU A 345 -5.10 -12.33 9.10
N GLN A 346 -5.04 -12.96 10.28
CA GLN A 346 -3.83 -13.03 11.10
C GLN A 346 -2.69 -13.67 10.30
N ALA A 347 -2.87 -14.87 9.75
CA ALA A 347 -1.83 -15.55 8.97
C ALA A 347 -1.38 -14.75 7.73
N LEU A 348 -2.28 -13.99 7.10
CA LEU A 348 -1.95 -13.11 5.98
C LEU A 348 -0.98 -11.98 6.39
N HIS A 349 -1.21 -11.33 7.53
CA HIS A 349 -0.41 -10.19 8.01
C HIS A 349 0.78 -10.56 8.90
N GLY A 350 0.98 -11.84 9.28
CA GLY A 350 2.04 -12.27 10.21
C GLY A 350 1.59 -12.30 11.69
N LEU A 351 0.28 -12.22 11.91
CA LEU A 351 -0.48 -12.59 13.09
C LEU A 351 -0.08 -13.99 13.65
N PRO A 352 0.23 -14.22 14.95
CA PRO A 352 -0.05 -15.51 15.56
C PRO A 352 -1.53 -15.87 15.36
N ARG A 353 -1.82 -17.14 15.04
CA ARG A 353 -3.15 -17.58 14.58
C ARG A 353 -4.11 -17.92 15.73
N ASP A 354 -4.16 -17.10 16.77
CA ASP A 354 -4.95 -17.41 17.98
C ASP A 354 -6.47 -17.17 17.82
N GLY A 355 -6.85 -16.25 16.93
CA GLY A 355 -8.22 -15.76 16.78
C GLY A 355 -8.66 -14.79 17.88
N ARG A 356 -7.72 -14.06 18.53
CA ARG A 356 -7.99 -12.90 19.40
C ARG A 356 -7.80 -11.60 18.64
N ILE A 357 -8.58 -10.58 19.00
CA ILE A 357 -8.44 -9.23 18.44
C ILE A 357 -7.88 -8.30 19.51
N GLY A 358 -6.55 -8.23 19.59
CA GLY A 358 -5.84 -7.14 20.26
C GLY A 358 -5.51 -6.02 19.29
N THR A 359 -4.78 -5.01 19.76
CA THR A 359 -4.43 -3.77 19.04
C THR A 359 -3.83 -3.99 17.64
N ASP A 360 -2.92 -4.95 17.48
CA ASP A 360 -2.34 -5.29 16.18
C ASP A 360 -3.35 -5.92 15.21
N THR A 361 -4.26 -6.75 15.72
CA THR A 361 -5.32 -7.38 14.90
C THR A 361 -6.32 -6.31 14.46
N TRP A 362 -6.72 -5.39 15.35
CA TRP A 362 -7.56 -4.24 15.00
C TRP A 362 -6.95 -3.39 13.90
N CYS A 363 -5.65 -3.09 13.99
CA CYS A 363 -4.94 -2.30 12.98
C CYS A 363 -5.08 -2.90 11.57
N VAL A 364 -4.92 -4.23 11.42
CA VAL A 364 -5.07 -4.88 10.11
C VAL A 364 -6.52 -5.10 9.69
N VAL A 365 -7.45 -5.27 10.65
CA VAL A 365 -8.90 -5.29 10.37
C VAL A 365 -9.34 -3.97 9.72
N VAL A 366 -8.89 -2.81 10.22
CA VAL A 366 -9.23 -1.50 9.63
C VAL A 366 -8.40 -1.12 8.40
N GLY A 367 -7.49 -1.98 7.94
CA GLY A 367 -6.69 -1.80 6.71
C GLY A 367 -5.27 -1.26 6.90
N GLY A 368 -4.86 -1.04 8.15
CA GLY A 368 -3.51 -0.62 8.53
C GLY A 368 -2.42 -1.69 8.34
N VAL A 369 -1.18 -1.29 8.61
CA VAL A 369 0.04 -2.07 8.34
C VAL A 369 0.87 -2.24 9.60
N LEU A 370 1.49 -3.41 9.80
CA LEU A 370 2.31 -3.72 10.98
C LEU A 370 3.79 -3.85 10.61
N ARG A 371 4.70 -3.39 11.48
CA ARG A 371 6.15 -3.65 11.35
C ARG A 371 6.45 -5.13 11.07
N ARG A 372 5.76 -6.06 11.76
CA ARG A 372 6.05 -7.50 11.58
C ARG A 372 5.60 -8.09 10.24
N SER A 373 4.72 -7.42 9.49
CA SER A 373 4.30 -7.87 8.16
C SER A 373 5.45 -7.83 7.14
N PHE A 374 6.54 -7.12 7.46
CA PHE A 374 7.77 -6.99 6.69
C PHE A 374 8.90 -7.94 7.13
N ARG A 375 8.74 -8.69 8.24
CA ARG A 375 9.72 -9.71 8.62
C ARG A 375 9.79 -10.79 7.55
N ARG A 376 11.01 -11.27 7.27
CA ARG A 376 11.20 -12.53 6.53
C ARG A 376 10.52 -13.65 7.32
N ARG A 377 9.80 -14.52 6.61
CA ARG A 377 9.19 -15.74 7.15
C ARG A 377 10.16 -16.91 6.99
#